data_AF-A0A559UZA7-F1
#
_entry.id   AF-A0A559UZA7-F1
#
_cell.length_a   1.000
_cell.length_b   1.000
_cell.length_c   1.000
_cell.angle_alpha   90.00
_cell.angle_beta   90.00
_cell.angle_gamma   90.00
#
_symmetry.space_group_name_H-M   'P 1'
#
loop_
_entity.id
_entity.type
_entity.pdbx_description
1 polymer ?
#
loop_
_entity_poly.entity_id
_entity_poly.type
_entity_poly.pdbx_seq_one_letter_code
_entity_poly.pdbx_strand_id
1 'polypeptide(L)'
;MNESTTHQKVGYGLYGAVMAVQKLRAQAGALRMADIGPQVALSLREDFVNFTEFGPRELRTAELHGLVDELPAWAGALGPLRAAASGASA
;
A
#
# COMPACT_ATOMS: atom_id res chain seq x y z
N MET A 1 10.84 -12.00 -17.74
CA MET A 1 10.20 -10.72 -17.38
C MET A 1 8.94 -11.07 -16.59
N ASN A 2 9.03 -11.21 -15.27
CA ASN A 2 7.93 -11.62 -14.39
C ASN A 2 7.51 -10.44 -13.52
N GLU A 3 6.38 -9.82 -13.86
CA GLU A 3 5.76 -8.74 -13.09
C GLU A 3 5.28 -9.29 -11.74
N SER A 4 6.06 -9.08 -10.67
CA SER A 4 5.54 -9.14 -9.30
C SER A 4 4.84 -7.82 -9.02
N THR A 5 3.54 -7.76 -9.32
CA THR A 5 2.69 -6.62 -9.03
C THR A 5 2.55 -6.47 -7.51
N THR A 6 3.43 -5.67 -6.94
CA THR A 6 3.39 -5.22 -5.55
C THR A 6 2.30 -4.17 -5.44
N HIS A 7 1.12 -4.54 -4.93
CA HIS A 7 -0.03 -3.65 -4.87
C HIS A 7 0.05 -2.74 -3.64
N GLN A 8 0.52 -1.51 -3.87
CA GLN A 8 0.46 -0.42 -2.90
C GLN A 8 -0.98 0.14 -2.83
N LYS A 9 -1.53 0.33 -1.62
CA LYS A 9 -2.87 0.91 -1.42
C LYS A 9 -2.74 2.31 -0.83
N VAL A 10 -2.93 3.33 -1.67
CA VAL A 10 -3.04 4.74 -1.25
C VAL A 10 -4.44 5.21 -1.59
N GLY A 11 -5.16 5.75 -0.60
CA GLY A 11 -6.52 6.27 -0.78
C GLY A 11 -6.55 7.80 -0.67
N TYR A 12 -7.19 8.47 -1.64
CA TYR A 12 -7.43 9.91 -1.61
C TYR A 12 -8.93 10.24 -1.74
N GLY A 13 -9.42 11.20 -0.97
CA GLY A 13 -10.82 11.66 -1.03
C GLY A 13 -11.19 12.60 0.11
N LEU A 14 -12.46 13.04 0.17
CA LEU A 14 -12.94 13.99 1.18
C LEU A 14 -12.67 13.52 2.63
N TYR A 15 -12.68 12.20 2.84
CA TYR A 15 -12.35 11.55 4.12
C TYR A 15 -11.19 10.54 3.99
N GLY A 16 -10.22 10.80 3.12
CA GLY A 16 -9.03 9.92 3.04
C GLY A 16 -9.24 8.55 2.40
N ALA A 17 -10.37 8.37 1.69
CA ALA A 17 -10.80 7.12 1.05
C ALA A 17 -10.66 5.85 1.91
N VAL A 18 -10.79 5.99 3.23
CA VAL A 18 -10.56 4.90 4.19
C VAL A 18 -11.40 3.66 3.86
N MET A 19 -12.68 3.85 3.56
CA MET A 19 -13.59 2.75 3.22
C MET A 19 -13.24 2.05 1.91
N ALA A 20 -12.73 2.79 0.91
CA ALA A 20 -12.29 2.19 -0.34
C ALA A 20 -11.08 1.27 -0.10
N VAL A 21 -10.10 1.73 0.69
CA VAL A 21 -8.93 0.92 1.05
C VAL A 21 -9.32 -0.32 1.86
N GLN A 22 -10.28 -0.21 2.78
CA GLN A 22 -10.77 -1.36 3.55
C GLN A 22 -11.45 -2.41 2.64
N LYS A 23 -12.23 -1.96 1.66
CA LYS A 23 -12.81 -2.87 0.64
C LYS A 23 -11.73 -3.55 -0.20
N LEU A 24 -10.70 -2.82 -0.62
CA LEU A 24 -9.56 -3.40 -1.34
C LEU A 24 -8.78 -4.41 -0.48
N ARG A 25 -8.63 -4.17 0.82
CA ARG A 25 -8.01 -5.13 1.77
C ARG A 25 -8.81 -6.43 1.85
N ALA A 26 -10.14 -6.34 1.94
CA ALA A 26 -11.00 -7.52 1.94
C ALA A 26 -10.86 -8.35 0.65
N GLN A 27 -10.82 -7.69 -0.52
CA GLN A 27 -10.62 -8.38 -1.80
C GLN A 27 -9.22 -8.98 -1.94
N ALA A 28 -8.18 -8.26 -1.51
CA ALA A 28 -6.81 -8.77 -1.48
C ALA A 28 -6.69 -10.02 -0.60
N GLY A 29 -7.36 -10.04 0.56
CA GLY A 29 -7.43 -11.22 1.41
C GLY A 29 -8.13 -12.41 0.74
N ALA A 30 -9.23 -12.17 0.01
CA ALA A 30 -9.92 -13.21 -0.76
C ALA A 30 -9.01 -13.81 -1.86
N LEU A 31 -8.14 -13.01 -2.45
CA LEU A 31 -7.14 -13.43 -3.45
C LEU A 31 -5.85 -13.99 -2.83
N ARG A 32 -5.80 -14.19 -1.51
CA ARG A 32 -4.61 -14.66 -0.77
C ARG A 32 -3.37 -13.78 -0.99
N MET A 33 -3.57 -12.49 -1.22
CA MET A 33 -2.49 -11.51 -1.26
C MET A 33 -2.12 -11.07 0.16
N ALA A 34 -0.82 -11.06 0.46
CA ALA A 34 -0.33 -10.49 1.72
C ALA A 34 -0.48 -8.97 1.71
N ASP A 35 -1.20 -8.43 2.69
CA ASP A 35 -1.42 -7.00 2.84
C ASP A 35 -0.54 -6.41 3.94
N ILE A 36 -0.11 -5.16 3.78
CA ILE A 36 0.68 -4.44 4.79
C ILE A 36 -0.24 -3.73 5.80
N GLY A 37 0.21 -3.61 7.05
CA GLY A 37 -0.57 -3.07 8.16
C GLY A 37 -0.90 -1.58 8.03
N PRO A 38 0.09 -0.70 7.73
CA PRO A 38 -0.15 0.73 7.73
C PRO A 38 -1.12 1.13 6.63
N GLN A 39 -1.92 2.13 6.94
CA GLN A 39 -2.82 2.79 6.01
C GLN A 39 -2.65 4.28 6.21
N VAL A 40 -2.35 5.01 5.14
CA VAL A 40 -2.32 6.47 5.15
C VAL A 40 -3.56 6.97 4.43
N ALA A 41 -4.36 7.80 5.11
CA ALA A 41 -5.60 8.35 4.60
C ALA A 41 -5.36 9.76 4.06
N LEU A 42 -5.41 9.97 2.74
CA LEU A 42 -5.08 11.27 2.14
C LEU A 42 -6.29 12.19 1.85
N SER A 43 -6.27 13.41 2.39
CA SER A 43 -7.32 14.40 2.14
C SER A 43 -6.98 15.30 0.95
N LEU A 44 -7.93 15.48 0.04
CA LEU A 44 -7.78 16.43 -1.08
C LEU A 44 -7.64 17.89 -0.61
N ARG A 45 -8.18 18.23 0.56
CA ARG A 45 -8.15 19.61 1.08
C ARG A 45 -6.80 19.96 1.72
N GLU A 46 -6.18 19.00 2.40
CA GLU A 46 -5.03 19.28 3.27
C GLU A 46 -3.71 18.89 2.63
N ASP A 47 -3.73 18.07 1.59
CA ASP A 47 -2.52 17.44 1.06
C ASP A 47 -2.33 17.68 -0.44
N PHE A 48 -3.21 18.47 -1.03
CA PHE A 48 -3.11 18.89 -2.41
C PHE A 48 -3.27 20.40 -2.51
N VAL A 49 -2.24 21.08 -3.03
CA VAL A 49 -2.29 22.50 -3.36
C VAL A 49 -3.20 22.66 -4.58
N ASN A 50 -4.21 23.51 -4.45
CA ASN A 50 -5.25 23.74 -5.46
C ASN A 50 -5.94 22.46 -5.96
N PHE A 51 -5.99 21.39 -5.14
CA PHE A 51 -6.50 20.08 -5.52
C PHE A 51 -5.77 19.38 -6.69
N THR A 52 -4.59 19.87 -7.08
CA THR A 52 -3.86 19.34 -8.26
C THR A 52 -2.44 18.92 -7.96
N GLU A 53 -1.76 19.59 -7.04
CA GLU A 53 -0.34 19.31 -6.74
C GLU A 53 -0.21 18.65 -5.38
N PHE A 54 0.39 17.46 -5.32
CA PHE A 54 0.57 16.73 -4.08
C PHE A 54 1.60 17.42 -3.18
N GLY A 55 1.11 17.98 -2.08
CA GLY A 55 1.89 18.71 -1.07
C GLY A 55 1.39 18.36 0.33
N PRO A 56 1.64 17.13 0.81
CA PRO A 56 1.13 16.65 2.09
C PRO A 56 1.74 17.41 3.27
N ARG A 57 0.98 17.53 4.36
CA ARG A 57 1.50 18.08 5.63
C ARG A 57 2.64 17.19 6.16
N GLU A 58 3.54 17.76 6.98
CA GLU A 58 4.72 17.03 7.49
C GLU A 58 4.37 15.71 8.18
N LEU A 59 3.33 15.70 9.04
CA LEU A 59 2.85 14.48 9.70
C LEU A 59 2.48 13.38 8.69
N ARG A 60 1.79 13.76 7.61
CA ARG A 60 1.32 12.86 6.56
C ARG A 60 2.46 12.38 5.67
N THR A 61 3.50 13.19 5.51
CA THR A 61 4.74 12.81 4.82
C THR A 61 5.49 11.73 5.60
N ALA A 62 5.63 11.89 6.92
CA ALA A 62 6.26 10.89 7.77
C ALA A 62 5.49 9.55 7.78
N GLU A 63 4.16 9.60 7.87
CA GLU A 63 3.31 8.41 7.76
C GLU A 63 3.43 7.73 6.38
N LEU A 64 3.49 8.51 5.30
CA LEU A 64 3.68 8.00 3.95
C LEU A 64 5.04 7.31 3.79
N HIS A 65 6.10 7.90 4.31
CA HIS A 65 7.43 7.29 4.30
C HIS A 65 7.43 5.97 5.07
N GLY A 66 6.84 5.93 6.26
CA GLY A 66 6.72 4.69 7.03
C GLY A 66 5.97 3.58 6.27
N LEU A 67 4.88 3.92 5.59
CA LEU A 67 4.15 2.97 4.72
C LEU A 67 5.03 2.47 3.56
N VAL A 68 5.73 3.38 2.89
CA VAL A 68 6.59 3.06 1.74
C VAL A 68 7.77 2.19 2.15
N ASP A 69 8.35 2.44 3.32
CA ASP A 69 9.48 1.68 3.87
C ASP A 69 9.06 0.28 4.35
N GLU A 70 7.83 0.12 4.82
CA GLU A 70 7.31 -1.18 5.24
C GLU A 70 7.09 -2.13 4.04
N LEU A 71 6.78 -1.60 2.87
CA LEU A 71 6.55 -2.39 1.66
C LEU A 71 7.74 -3.28 1.25
N PRO A 72 8.96 -2.75 1.02
CA PRO A 72 10.12 -3.58 0.69
C PRO A 72 10.52 -4.51 1.84
N ALA A 73 10.30 -4.12 3.09
CA ALA A 73 10.58 -4.97 4.25
C ALA A 73 9.73 -6.26 4.24
N TRP A 74 8.41 -6.12 4.07
CA TRP A 74 7.51 -7.28 3.98
C TRP A 74 7.70 -8.07 2.67
N ALA A 75 7.95 -7.37 1.55
CA ALA A 75 8.24 -8.03 0.28
C ALA A 75 9.51 -8.90 0.37
N GLY A 76 10.55 -8.41 1.04
CA GLY A 76 11.77 -9.15 1.35
C GLY A 76 11.50 -10.32 2.28
N ALA A 77 10.75 -10.12 3.37
CA ALA A 77 10.44 -11.16 4.35
C ALA A 77 9.64 -12.33 3.75
N LEU A 78 8.67 -12.05 2.87
CA LEU A 78 7.83 -13.06 2.21
C LEU A 78 8.46 -13.61 0.91
N GLY A 79 9.53 -12.98 0.42
CA GLY A 79 10.27 -13.39 -0.77
C GLY A 79 10.71 -14.86 -0.73
N PRO A 80 11.40 -15.33 0.32
CA PRO A 80 11.82 -16.72 0.47
C PRO A 80 10.67 -17.73 0.41
N LEU A 81 9.50 -17.40 1.00
CA LEU A 81 8.33 -18.28 0.97
C LEU A 81 7.76 -18.44 -0.44
N ARG A 82 7.74 -17.36 -1.23
CA ARG A 82 7.34 -17.43 -2.65
C ARG A 82 8.33 -18.22 -3.48
N ALA A 83 9.63 -17.98 -3.30
CA ALA A 83 10.68 -18.68 -4.03
C ALA A 83 10.67 -20.19 -3.73
N ALA A 84 10.52 -20.57 -2.45
CA ALA A 84 10.39 -21.95 -2.04
C ALA A 84 9.13 -22.62 -2.62
N ALA A 85 7.99 -21.92 -2.63
CA ALA A 85 6.76 -22.43 -3.25
C ALA A 85 6.89 -22.67 -4.76
N SER A 86 7.62 -21.79 -5.48
CA SER A 86 7.90 -21.97 -6.91
C SER A 86 8.94 -23.06 -7.19
N GLY A 87 9.87 -23.31 -6.27
CA GLY A 87 10.87 -24.39 -6.38
C GLY A 87 10.33 -25.77 -6.00
N ALA A 88 9.32 -25.85 -5.13
CA ALA A 88 8.68 -27.11 -4.74
C ALA A 88 7.75 -27.71 -5.82
N SER A 89 7.51 -26.99 -6.91
CA SER A 89 6.72 -27.42 -8.06
C SER A 89 7.55 -27.88 -9.27
N ALA A 90 8.86 -28.09 -9.11
CA ALA A 90 9.78 -28.63 -10.12
C ALA A 90 10.37 -29.97 -9.66
#